data_AF-A0A920NUH5-F1
#
_entry.id   AF-A0A920NUH5-F1
#
_cell.length_a   1.000
_cell.length_b   1.000
_cell.length_c   1.000
_cell.angle_alpha   90.00
_cell.angle_beta   90.00
_cell.angle_gamma   90.00
#
_symmetry.space_group_name_H-M   'P 1'
#
loop_
_entity.id
_entity.type
_entity.pdbx_description
1 polymer ?
#
loop_
_entity_poly.entity_id
_entity_poly.type
_entity_poly.pdbx_seq_one_letter_code
_entity_poly.pdbx_strand_id
1 'polypeptide(L)' 'MRTKEDPYKYVVIAGGGKIGSSLAEQIEDNHRVKIIESDPSRAKKISESLLDTIVLEGNVSDKSLLHEEN' A
#
# COMPACT_ATOMS: atom_id res chain seq x y z
N MET A 1 5.29 7.28 29.42
CA MET A 1 5.67 6.06 28.68
C MET A 1 4.56 5.79 27.69
N ARG A 2 4.77 6.05 26.39
CA ARG A 2 3.77 5.71 25.36
C ARG A 2 3.68 4.18 25.33
N THR A 3 2.53 3.63 25.74
CA THR A 3 2.16 2.25 25.40
C THR A 3 2.27 2.11 23.89
N LYS A 4 3.06 1.16 23.39
CA LYS A 4 3.03 0.79 21.97
C LYS A 4 1.57 0.45 21.67
N GLU A 5 0.90 1.32 20.91
CA GLU A 5 -0.36 0.98 20.28
C GLU A 5 -0.16 -0.34 19.53
N ASP A 6 -1.21 -1.17 19.43
CA ASP A 6 -1.15 -2.41 18.67
C ASP A 6 -0.47 -2.15 17.33
N PRO A 7 0.46 -3.02 16.88
CA PRO A 7 1.15 -2.83 15.60
C PRO A 7 0.09 -2.55 14.53
N TYR A 8 0.22 -1.43 13.81
CA TYR A 8 -0.77 -0.95 12.86
C TYR A 8 -1.15 -2.07 11.89
N LYS A 9 -2.29 -2.74 12.11
CA LYS A 9 -2.62 -3.94 11.33
C LYS A 9 -2.79 -3.67 9.83
N TYR A 10 -3.10 -2.41 9.47
CA TYR A 10 -3.37 -1.96 8.11
C TYR A 10 -2.53 -0.73 7.78
N VAL A 11 -1.83 -0.76 6.64
CA VAL A 11 -1.04 0.35 6.13
C VAL A 11 -1.45 0.62 4.68
N VAL A 12 -1.80 1.86 4.38
CA VAL A 12 -2.12 2.30 3.01
C VAL A 12 -0.99 3.21 2.52
N ILE A 13 -0.42 2.89 1.37
CA ILE A 13 0.65 3.64 0.73
C ILE A 13 0.10 4.29 -0.54
N ALA A 14 0.09 5.61 -0.52
CA ALA A 14 -0.27 6.47 -1.65
C ALA A 14 0.93 6.65 -2.59
N GLY A 15 1.00 5.84 -3.65
CA GLY A 15 2.06 5.87 -4.66
C GLY A 15 3.07 4.73 -4.51
N GLY A 16 3.22 3.95 -5.57
CA GLY A 16 4.12 2.79 -5.69
C GLY A 16 5.48 3.11 -6.31
N GLY A 17 5.94 4.35 -6.20
CA GLY A 17 7.31 4.71 -6.62
C GLY A 17 8.36 3.97 -5.79
N LYS A 18 9.65 4.19 -6.10
CA LYS A 18 10.79 3.50 -5.46
C LYS A 18 10.71 3.41 -3.93
N ILE A 19 10.28 4.48 -3.27
CA ILE A 19 10.15 4.54 -1.80
C ILE A 19 8.92 3.75 -1.34
N GLY A 20 7.77 3.95 -1.99
CA GLY A 20 6.52 3.28 -1.60
C GLY A 20 6.60 1.77 -1.76
N SER A 21 7.19 1.29 -2.86
CA SER A 21 7.40 -0.15 -3.09
C SER A 21 8.41 -0.75 -2.11
N SER A 22 9.54 -0.06 -1.88
CA SER A 22 10.56 -0.54 -0.93
C SER A 22 10.07 -0.53 0.52
N LEU A 23 9.23 0.43 0.89
CA LEU A 23 8.59 0.45 2.20
C LEU A 23 7.61 -0.71 2.36
N ALA A 24 6.78 -0.98 1.34
CA ALA A 24 5.83 -2.07 1.36
C ALA A 24 6.53 -3.43 1.54
N GLU A 25 7.58 -3.70 0.76
CA GLU A 25 8.40 -4.90 0.86
C GLU A 25 8.96 -5.12 2.28
N GLN A 26 9.34 -4.05 2.99
CA GLN A 26 9.90 -4.17 4.33
C GLN A 26 8.85 -4.47 5.41
N ILE A 27 7.58 -4.20 5.17
CA ILE A 27 6.54 -4.23 6.21
C ILE A 27 5.41 -5.23 5.93
N GLU A 28 5.30 -5.75 4.69
CA GLU A 28 4.21 -6.65 4.28
C GLU A 28 4.14 -7.95 5.09
N ASP A 29 5.27 -8.47 5.57
CA ASP A 29 5.31 -9.65 6.45
C ASP A 29 4.61 -9.43 7.81
N ASN A 30 4.46 -8.17 8.23
CA ASN A 30 3.98 -7.82 9.57
C ASN A 30 2.71 -6.95 9.55
N HIS A 31 2.30 -6.44 8.38
CA HIS A 31 1.21 -5.48 8.21
C HIS A 31 0.42 -5.82 6.96
N ARG A 32 -0.91 -5.61 6.97
CA ARG A 32 -1.71 -5.69 5.74
C ARG A 32 -1.49 -4.41 4.94
N VAL A 33 -0.70 -4.50 3.88
CA VAL A 33 -0.34 -3.34 3.05
C VAL A 33 -1.26 -3.24 1.83
N LYS A 34 -1.75 -2.02 1.56
CA LYS A 34 -2.38 -1.66 0.29
C LYS A 34 -1.58 -0.54 -0.37
N ILE A 35 -1.20 -0.68 -1.64
CA ILE A 35 -0.60 0.39 -2.44
C ILE A 35 -1.63 0.90 -3.44
N ILE A 36 -1.80 2.22 -3.54
CA ILE A 36 -2.57 2.85 -4.61
C ILE A 36 -1.57 3.43 -5.61
N GLU A 37 -1.66 3.02 -6.87
CA GLU A 37 -0.75 3.42 -7.93
C GLU A 37 -1.50 3.80 -9.21
N SER A 38 -1.26 5.00 -9.72
CA SER A 38 -1.94 5.54 -10.91
C SER A 38 -1.35 5.08 -12.24
N ASP A 39 -0.07 4.68 -12.27
CA ASP A 39 0.59 4.18 -13.47
C ASP A 39 0.36 2.66 -13.60
N PRO A 40 -0.37 2.18 -14.62
CA PRO A 40 -0.73 0.76 -14.74
C PRO A 40 0.49 -0.15 -14.92
N SER A 41 1.52 0.34 -15.61
CA SER A 41 2.76 -0.43 -15.84
C SER A 41 3.54 -0.59 -14.54
N ARG A 42 3.53 0.44 -13.69
CA ARG A 42 4.15 0.39 -12.36
C ARG A 42 3.32 -0.45 -11.39
N ALA A 43 1.99 -0.28 -11.37
CA ALA A 43 1.09 -1.08 -10.54
C ALA A 43 1.29 -2.57 -10.79
N LYS A 44 1.32 -2.98 -12.07
CA LYS A 44 1.60 -4.35 -12.47
C LYS A 44 2.96 -4.85 -11.95
N LYS A 45 4.04 -4.08 -12.17
CA LYS A 45 5.38 -4.44 -11.68
C LYS A 45 5.42 -4.65 -10.17
N ILE A 46 4.76 -3.78 -9.41
CA ILE A 46 4.70 -3.89 -7.95
C ILE A 46 3.94 -5.14 -7.55
N SER A 47 2.78 -5.40 -8.17
CA SER A 47 1.95 -6.58 -7.89
C SER A 47 2.66 -7.91 -8.20
N GLU A 48 3.60 -7.91 -9.14
CA GLU A 48 4.43 -9.07 -9.45
C GLU A 48 5.62 -9.23 -8.48
N SER A 49 6.04 -8.14 -7.83
CA SER A 49 7.22 -8.12 -6.95
C SER A 49 6.93 -8.35 -5.47
N LEU A 50 5.74 -7.95 -4.99
CA LEU A 50 5.36 -8.03 -3.58
C LEU A 50 4.45 -9.23 -3.35
N LEU A 51 4.63 -9.91 -2.22
CA LEU A 51 3.98 -11.20 -1.96
C LEU A 51 2.64 -11.05 -1.22
N ASP A 52 2.57 -10.13 -0.25
CA ASP A 52 1.43 -9.96 0.66
C ASP A 52 0.86 -8.54 0.63
N THR A 53 1.12 -7.82 -0.47
CA THR A 53 0.63 -6.45 -0.71
C THR A 53 -0.44 -6.41 -1.79
N ILE A 54 -1.57 -5.77 -1.49
CA ILE A 54 -2.61 -5.50 -2.49
C ILE A 54 -2.27 -4.21 -3.25
N VAL A 55 -2.22 -4.26 -4.58
CA VAL A 55 -1.99 -3.08 -5.42
C VAL A 55 -3.29 -2.70 -6.13
N LEU A 56 -3.75 -1.48 -5.88
CA LEU A 56 -4.92 -0.88 -6.50
C LEU A 56 -4.46 0.10 -7.58
N GLU A 57 -4.91 -0.11 -8.81
CA GLU A 57 -4.72 0.86 -9.88
C GLU A 57 -5.69 2.02 -9.68
N GLY A 58 -5.18 3.23 -9.47
CA GLY A 58 -6.03 4.37 -9.18
C GLY A 58 -5.27 5.65 -8.87
N ASN A 59 -5.94 6.78 -9.06
CA ASN A 59 -5.37 8.08 -8.70
C ASN A 59 -5.63 8.36 -7.21
N VAL A 60 -4.57 8.40 -6.39
CA VAL A 60 -4.63 8.73 -4.96
C VAL A 60 -5.38 10.04 -4.67
N SER A 61 -5.35 11.00 -5.59
CA SER A 61 -6.02 12.30 -5.42
C SER A 61 -7.55 12.21 -5.57
N ASP A 62 -8.05 11.08 -6.08
CA ASP A 62 -9.48 10.78 -6.15
C ASP A 62 -9.95 10.25 -4.79
N LYS A 63 -10.71 11.09 -4.07
CA LYS A 63 -11.23 10.79 -2.74
C LYS A 63 -12.15 9.55 -2.72
N SER A 64 -12.64 9.11 -3.88
CA SER A 64 -13.52 7.96 -4.02
C SER A 64 -12.81 6.63 -3.71
N LEU A 65 -11.51 6.52 -4.04
CA LEU A 65 -10.70 5.32 -3.80
C LEU A 65 -10.43 5.03 -2.32
N LEU A 66 -10.65 6.02 -1.45
CA LEU A 66 -10.49 5.88 0.00
C LEU A 66 -11.82 5.53 0.71
N HIS A 67 -12.94 5.56 0.00
CA HIS A 67 -14.28 5.27 0.54
C HIS A 67 -14.84 3.90 0.13
N GLU A 68 -14.27 3.27 -0.90
CA GLU A 68 -14.57 1.88 -1.22
C GLU A 68 -13.75 0.99 -0.29
N GLU A 69 -14.31 0.65 0.87
CA GLU A 69 -14.20 -0.64 1.58
C GLU A 69 -15.02 -0.53 2.89
N ASN A 70 -16.26 -0.98 2.82
CA ASN A 70 -17.12 -1.31 3.96
C ASN A 70 -17.50 -2.79 3.88
#